data_AF-A0A842VKU0-F1
#
_entry.id   AF-A0A842VKU0-F1
#
_cell.length_a   1.000
_cell.length_b   1.000
_cell.length_c   1.000
_cell.angle_alpha   90.00
_cell.angle_beta   90.00
_cell.angle_gamma   90.00
#
_symmetry.space_group_name_H-M   'P 1'
#
loop_
_entity.id
_entity.type
_entity.pdbx_description
1 polymer ?
#
loop_
_entity_poly.entity_id
_entity_poly.type
_entity_poly.pdbx_seq_one_letter_code
_entity_poly.pdbx_strand_id
1 'polypeptide(L)'
;METQNKVELETQIENVIVYQNGVQINEKGSVSLKNGEYNLMITDLPESLDEESVRVKGIGNGRIVNIVVDFNSRKKYRTEEHQKLNEQKEKLEENIKLKEKKIERSREQVDRYKNAEETFYTLWAKAFAVDEVNLENFSIFSEKIDQTIDKKLDEIHGLEEEIKNLRSDLQVVLNKINNLGPIEEIQNFYEIMVNLQVAKEGEFKLEIRYNMVDAYWIPFYDASLTESE
;
A
#
# COMPACT_ATOMS: atom_id res chain seq x y z
N MET A 1 -39.53 -28.13 12.94
CA MET A 1 -38.27 -27.59 12.41
C MET A 1 -37.94 -26.40 13.28
N GLU A 2 -37.23 -26.63 14.38
CA GLU A 2 -36.88 -25.58 15.34
C GLU A 2 -35.92 -24.59 14.66
N THR A 3 -36.26 -23.31 14.79
CA THR A 3 -35.52 -22.20 14.18
C THR A 3 -34.23 -22.00 14.97
N GLN A 4 -33.13 -22.64 14.54
CA GLN A 4 -31.81 -22.42 15.12
C GLN A 4 -31.39 -20.95 14.89
N ASN A 5 -31.03 -20.24 15.96
CA ASN A 5 -30.62 -18.84 15.86
C ASN A 5 -29.20 -18.77 15.29
N LYS A 6 -29.03 -18.21 14.09
CA LYS A 6 -27.71 -17.95 13.51
C LYS A 6 -27.11 -16.69 14.12
N VAL A 7 -25.88 -16.81 14.62
CA VAL A 7 -25.13 -15.70 15.22
C VAL A 7 -23.72 -15.73 14.66
N GLU A 8 -23.28 -14.63 14.06
CA GLU A 8 -21.90 -14.48 13.64
C GLU A 8 -21.00 -14.24 14.86
N LEU A 9 -19.90 -14.96 14.93
CA LEU A 9 -18.92 -14.86 16.00
C LEU A 9 -17.63 -14.29 15.45
N GLU A 10 -17.34 -13.04 15.82
CA GLU A 10 -16.02 -12.46 15.57
C GLU A 10 -14.96 -13.19 16.40
N THR A 11 -13.86 -13.56 15.73
CA THR A 11 -12.70 -14.20 16.34
C THR A 11 -11.46 -13.32 16.18
N GLN A 12 -10.48 -13.52 17.05
CA GLN A 12 -9.17 -12.90 16.95
C GLN A 12 -8.09 -13.98 17.08
N ILE A 13 -7.05 -13.86 16.25
CA ILE A 13 -5.87 -14.72 16.34
C ILE A 13 -5.17 -14.45 17.68
N GLU A 14 -5.11 -15.48 18.53
CA GLU A 14 -4.40 -15.43 19.80
C GLU A 14 -2.90 -15.69 19.59
N ASN A 15 -2.58 -16.72 18.80
CA ASN A 15 -1.19 -17.07 18.48
C ASN A 15 -1.09 -17.92 17.21
N VAL A 16 0.13 -17.95 16.68
CA VAL A 16 0.50 -18.66 15.46
C VAL A 16 1.73 -19.51 15.74
N ILE A 17 1.68 -20.79 15.39
CA ILE A 17 2.81 -21.73 15.53
C ILE A 17 3.25 -22.16 14.13
N VAL A 18 4.43 -21.72 13.70
CA VAL A 18 4.98 -22.06 12.38
C VAL A 18 5.84 -23.32 12.49
N TYR A 19 5.48 -24.35 11.73
CA TYR A 19 6.25 -25.57 11.58
C TYR A 19 7.12 -25.50 10.32
N GLN A 20 7.99 -26.48 10.12
CA GLN A 20 8.79 -26.56 8.90
C GLN A 20 7.91 -26.68 7.65
N ASN A 21 6.79 -27.39 7.75
CA ASN A 21 5.82 -27.59 6.66
C ASN A 21 4.40 -27.26 7.14
N GLY A 22 4.07 -25.97 7.17
CA GLY A 22 2.75 -25.48 7.54
C GLY A 22 2.74 -24.69 8.83
N VAL A 23 1.56 -24.17 9.15
CA VAL A 23 1.32 -23.31 10.30
C VAL A 23 0.04 -23.71 11.00
N GLN A 24 0.02 -23.64 12.31
CA GLN A 24 -1.19 -23.78 13.11
C GLN A 24 -1.60 -22.41 13.64
N ILE A 25 -2.86 -22.05 13.39
CA ILE A 25 -3.49 -20.84 13.91
C ILE A 25 -4.36 -21.22 15.11
N ASN A 26 -4.29 -20.42 16.16
CA ASN A 26 -5.20 -20.50 17.29
C ASN A 26 -5.96 -19.17 17.38
N GLU A 27 -7.28 -19.22 17.30
CA GLU A 27 -8.17 -18.07 17.41
C GLU A 27 -9.11 -18.19 18.61
N LYS A 28 -9.58 -17.06 19.11
CA LYS A 28 -10.57 -16.98 20.19
C LYS A 28 -11.70 -16.02 19.85
N GLY A 29 -12.92 -16.40 20.20
CA GLY A 29 -14.11 -15.56 20.11
C GLY A 29 -14.97 -15.70 21.36
N SER A 30 -15.74 -14.68 21.69
CA SER A 30 -16.67 -14.70 22.83
C SER A 30 -18.01 -14.09 22.46
N VAL A 31 -19.10 -14.70 22.93
CA VAL A 31 -20.46 -14.20 22.71
C VAL A 31 -21.34 -14.47 23.94
N SER A 32 -22.23 -13.54 24.26
CA SER A 32 -23.24 -13.74 25.32
C SER A 32 -24.54 -14.24 24.72
N LEU A 33 -25.02 -15.40 25.20
CA LEU A 33 -26.19 -16.09 24.66
C LEU A 33 -27.19 -16.40 25.76
N LYS A 34 -28.48 -16.43 25.38
CA LYS A 34 -29.57 -16.88 26.25
C LYS A 34 -29.73 -18.40 26.14
N ASN A 35 -30.57 -18.99 27.00
CA ASN A 35 -30.97 -20.39 26.85
C ASN A 35 -31.62 -20.62 25.47
N GLY A 36 -31.18 -21.67 24.76
CA GLY A 36 -31.67 -21.99 23.42
C GLY A 36 -30.63 -22.71 22.54
N GLU A 37 -30.97 -22.88 21.27
CA GLU A 37 -30.09 -23.46 20.25
C GLU A 37 -29.58 -22.41 19.28
N TYR A 38 -28.28 -22.45 18.99
CA TYR A 38 -27.57 -21.46 18.21
C TYR A 38 -26.64 -22.11 17.19
N ASN A 39 -26.50 -21.47 16.03
CA ASN A 39 -25.46 -21.78 15.06
C ASN A 39 -24.49 -20.61 15.06
N LEU A 40 -23.34 -20.81 15.71
CA LEU A 40 -22.27 -19.82 15.72
C LEU A 40 -21.47 -19.94 14.44
N MET A 41 -21.44 -18.86 13.65
CA MET A 41 -20.75 -18.81 12.37
C MET A 41 -19.42 -18.07 12.55
N ILE A 42 -18.32 -18.75 12.26
CA ILE A 42 -17.00 -18.15 12.09
C ILE A 42 -16.74 -18.11 10.58
N THR A 43 -16.62 -16.91 10.03
CA THR A 43 -16.50 -16.66 8.58
C THR A 43 -15.07 -16.22 8.23
N ASP A 44 -14.80 -16.07 6.93
CA ASP A 44 -13.54 -15.51 6.42
C ASP A 44 -12.27 -16.28 6.79
N LEU A 45 -12.40 -17.60 7.00
CA LEU A 45 -11.23 -18.43 7.25
C LEU A 45 -10.45 -18.65 5.95
N PRO A 46 -9.11 -18.75 6.02
CA PRO A 46 -8.26 -18.83 4.84
C PRO A 46 -8.62 -20.01 3.91
N GLU A 47 -8.56 -19.79 2.59
CA GLU A 47 -8.75 -20.85 1.59
C GLU A 47 -7.73 -22.00 1.74
N SER A 48 -6.54 -21.70 2.25
CA SER A 48 -5.46 -22.65 2.52
C SER A 48 -5.65 -23.49 3.79
N LEU A 49 -6.79 -23.36 4.47
CA LEU A 49 -7.13 -24.11 5.67
C LEU A 49 -7.28 -25.60 5.35
N ASP A 50 -6.67 -26.44 6.18
CA ASP A 50 -6.89 -27.88 6.16
C ASP A 50 -8.17 -28.21 6.96
N GLU A 51 -9.24 -28.58 6.27
CA GLU A 51 -10.55 -28.87 6.85
C GLU A 51 -10.47 -29.94 7.96
N GLU A 52 -9.64 -30.96 7.77
CA GLU A 52 -9.50 -32.08 8.71
C GLU A 52 -8.76 -31.69 10.00
N SER A 53 -8.06 -30.55 9.97
CA SER A 53 -7.30 -30.03 11.11
C SER A 53 -8.14 -29.21 12.10
N VAL A 54 -9.37 -28.82 11.72
CA VAL A 54 -10.21 -27.93 12.53
C VAL A 54 -10.55 -28.58 13.87
N ARG A 55 -10.27 -27.87 14.95
CA ARG A 55 -10.62 -28.24 16.33
C ARG A 55 -11.27 -27.04 17.00
N VAL A 56 -12.43 -27.24 17.62
CA VAL A 56 -13.13 -26.22 18.39
C VAL A 56 -13.24 -26.67 19.84
N LYS A 57 -12.90 -25.79 20.77
CA LYS A 57 -13.15 -25.94 22.20
C LYS A 57 -14.08 -24.84 22.66
N GLY A 58 -15.06 -25.19 23.49
CA GLY A 58 -15.99 -24.22 24.07
C GLY A 58 -15.93 -24.20 25.58
N ILE A 59 -16.02 -23.00 26.17
CA ILE A 59 -16.14 -22.77 27.60
C ILE A 59 -17.42 -21.96 27.83
N GLY A 60 -18.38 -22.52 28.58
CA GLY A 60 -19.65 -21.86 28.89
C GLY A 60 -20.72 -22.83 29.39
N ASN A 61 -21.92 -22.31 29.69
CA ASN A 61 -23.03 -23.08 30.26
C ASN A 61 -23.88 -23.78 29.17
N GLY A 62 -23.25 -24.62 28.36
CA GLY A 62 -23.90 -25.29 27.23
C GLY A 62 -23.06 -26.45 26.68
N ARG A 63 -23.49 -27.03 25.55
CA ARG A 63 -22.77 -28.11 24.86
C ARG A 63 -22.69 -27.85 23.37
N ILE A 64 -21.53 -28.14 22.78
CA ILE A 64 -21.37 -28.21 21.33
C ILE A 64 -21.99 -29.53 20.87
N VAL A 65 -22.92 -29.45 19.92
CA VAL A 65 -23.65 -30.61 19.37
C VAL A 65 -22.89 -31.18 18.18
N ASN A 66 -22.50 -30.33 17.24
CA ASN A 66 -21.65 -30.68 16.11
C ASN A 66 -20.89 -29.43 15.61
N ILE A 67 -19.96 -29.68 14.69
CA ILE A 67 -19.22 -28.67 13.95
C ILE A 67 -19.36 -29.03 12.47
N VAL A 68 -19.65 -28.04 11.64
CA VAL A 68 -19.65 -28.17 10.19
C VAL A 68 -18.63 -27.18 9.65
N VAL A 69 -17.79 -27.63 8.72
CA VAL A 69 -16.82 -26.79 8.03
C VAL A 69 -17.25 -26.78 6.57
N ASP A 70 -17.55 -25.60 6.04
CA ASP A 70 -18.06 -25.44 4.68
C ASP A 70 -17.12 -24.54 3.88
N PHE A 71 -16.87 -24.93 2.63
CA PHE A 71 -16.17 -24.10 1.67
C PHE A 71 -17.16 -23.21 0.92
N ASN A 72 -16.94 -21.91 0.95
CA ASN A 72 -17.78 -20.92 0.30
C ASN A 72 -16.96 -19.98 -0.60
N SER A 73 -17.66 -19.30 -1.49
CA SER A 73 -17.08 -18.28 -2.35
C SER A 73 -17.99 -17.07 -2.45
N ARG A 74 -17.40 -15.89 -2.52
CA ARG A 74 -18.13 -14.63 -2.71
C ARG A 74 -17.39 -13.73 -3.68
N LYS A 75 -18.14 -12.89 -4.38
CA LYS A 75 -17.55 -11.83 -5.21
C LYS A 75 -17.07 -10.70 -4.30
N LYS A 76 -15.77 -10.42 -4.36
CA LYS A 76 -15.15 -9.27 -3.72
C LYS A 76 -14.84 -8.23 -4.79
N TYR A 77 -15.36 -7.02 -4.59
CA TYR A 77 -15.12 -5.89 -5.49
C TYR A 77 -14.04 -5.00 -4.87
N ARG A 78 -12.91 -4.81 -5.58
CA ARG A 78 -11.81 -3.95 -5.15
C ARG A 78 -11.94 -2.51 -5.69
N THR A 79 -13.18 -2.06 -5.93
CA THR A 79 -13.48 -0.80 -6.64
C THR A 79 -12.87 0.43 -5.95
N GLU A 80 -12.93 0.51 -4.62
CA GLU A 80 -12.39 1.65 -3.86
C GLU A 80 -10.86 1.73 -3.94
N GLU A 81 -10.15 0.61 -3.84
CA GLU A 81 -8.69 0.58 -3.96
C GLU A 81 -8.23 0.93 -5.38
N HIS A 82 -8.90 0.38 -6.41
CA HIS A 82 -8.66 0.75 -7.80
C HIS A 82 -8.91 2.24 -8.04
N GLN A 83 -10.02 2.79 -7.53
CA GLN A 83 -10.32 4.21 -7.67
C GLN A 83 -9.25 5.08 -7.00
N LYS A 84 -8.89 4.77 -5.75
CA LYS A 84 -7.88 5.52 -5.00
C LYS A 84 -6.51 5.53 -5.69
N LEU A 85 -6.08 4.40 -6.23
CA LEU A 85 -4.81 4.30 -6.96
C LEU A 85 -4.86 5.06 -8.29
N ASN A 86 -5.98 5.02 -9.00
CA ASN A 86 -6.16 5.80 -10.23
C ASN A 86 -6.17 7.30 -9.96
N GLU A 87 -6.85 7.77 -8.90
CA GLU A 87 -6.80 9.18 -8.49
C GLU A 87 -5.38 9.63 -8.10
N GLN A 88 -4.60 8.76 -7.45
CA GLN A 88 -3.20 9.04 -7.15
C GLN A 88 -2.35 9.14 -8.43
N LYS A 89 -2.55 8.22 -9.37
CA LYS A 89 -1.89 8.23 -10.67
C LYS A 89 -2.17 9.53 -11.42
N GLU A 90 -3.44 9.92 -11.54
CA GLU A 90 -3.84 11.15 -12.23
C GLU A 90 -3.21 12.40 -11.63
N LYS A 91 -3.19 12.51 -10.29
CA LYS A 91 -2.54 13.62 -9.58
C LYS A 91 -1.04 13.70 -9.85
N LEU A 92 -0.36 12.56 -9.89
CA LEU A 92 1.09 12.51 -10.20
C LEU A 92 1.35 12.93 -11.66
N GLU A 93 0.56 12.42 -12.60
CA GLU A 93 0.65 12.79 -14.03
C GLU A 93 0.38 14.28 -14.25
N GLU A 94 -0.63 14.85 -13.58
CA GLU A 94 -0.92 16.28 -13.64
C GLU A 94 0.24 17.12 -13.10
N ASN A 95 0.81 16.73 -11.95
CA ASN A 95 1.94 17.43 -11.35
C ASN A 95 3.19 17.40 -12.24
N ILE A 96 3.49 16.25 -12.86
CA ILE A 96 4.59 16.13 -13.83
C ILE A 96 4.36 17.10 -14.98
N LYS A 97 3.17 17.07 -15.60
CA LYS A 97 2.82 17.93 -16.74
C LYS A 97 2.93 19.43 -16.39
N LEU A 98 2.49 19.82 -15.19
CA LEU A 98 2.59 21.20 -14.72
C LEU A 98 4.05 21.65 -14.59
N LYS A 99 4.94 20.78 -14.08
CA LYS A 99 6.37 21.08 -13.95
C LYS A 99 7.08 21.10 -15.30
N GLU A 100 6.75 20.17 -16.21
CA GLU A 100 7.28 20.16 -17.58
C GLU A 100 6.95 21.47 -18.31
N LYS A 101 5.72 21.97 -18.16
CA LYS A 101 5.32 23.28 -18.69
C LYS A 101 6.08 24.46 -18.06
N LYS A 102 6.46 24.37 -16.78
CA LYS A 102 7.29 25.40 -16.12
C LYS A 102 8.73 25.37 -16.64
N ILE A 103 9.29 24.17 -16.88
CA ILE A 103 10.60 24.01 -17.52
C ILE A 103 10.59 24.62 -18.91
N GLU A 104 9.61 24.28 -19.75
CA GLU A 104 9.47 24.82 -21.10
C GLU A 104 9.47 26.36 -21.10
N ARG A 105 8.63 26.98 -20.25
CA ARG A 105 8.57 28.44 -20.09
C ARG A 105 9.89 29.05 -19.61
N SER A 106 10.62 28.35 -18.75
CA SER A 106 11.91 28.83 -18.23
C SER A 106 13.00 28.74 -19.28
N ARG A 107 13.00 27.67 -20.11
CA ARG A 107 13.89 27.53 -21.27
C ARG A 107 13.64 28.65 -22.29
N GLU A 108 12.38 28.92 -22.62
CA GLU A 108 12.04 30.05 -23.49
C GLU A 108 12.52 31.40 -22.93
N GLN A 109 12.48 31.59 -21.60
CA GLN A 109 13.00 32.81 -20.97
C GLN A 109 14.52 32.90 -21.12
N VAL A 110 15.24 31.81 -20.86
CA VAL A 110 16.70 31.74 -21.07
C VAL A 110 17.06 32.09 -22.51
N ASP A 111 16.36 31.51 -23.49
CA ASP A 111 16.60 31.81 -24.90
C ASP A 111 16.35 33.29 -25.23
N ARG A 112 15.29 33.90 -24.66
CA ARG A 112 15.06 35.34 -24.80
C ARG A 112 16.17 36.19 -24.19
N TYR A 113 16.70 35.81 -23.03
CA TYR A 113 17.82 36.53 -22.41
C TYR A 113 19.09 36.44 -23.25
N LYS A 114 19.43 35.25 -23.76
CA LYS A 114 20.59 35.06 -24.66
C LYS A 114 20.47 35.87 -25.94
N ASN A 115 19.29 35.89 -26.57
CA ASN A 115 19.06 36.70 -27.76
C ASN A 115 19.17 38.21 -27.48
N ALA A 116 18.67 38.65 -26.31
CA ALA A 116 18.79 40.05 -25.88
C ALA A 116 20.25 40.44 -25.60
N GLU A 117 21.02 39.53 -25.01
CA GLU A 117 22.45 39.68 -24.75
C GLU A 117 23.25 39.83 -26.05
N GLU A 118 23.04 38.97 -27.03
CA GLU A 118 23.70 39.04 -28.35
C GLU A 118 23.38 40.35 -29.07
N THR A 119 22.12 40.78 -29.02
CA THR A 119 21.67 42.05 -29.59
C THR A 119 22.34 43.22 -28.86
N PHE A 120 22.39 43.18 -27.53
CA PHE A 120 23.02 44.20 -26.71
C PHE A 120 24.52 44.31 -27.01
N TYR A 121 25.25 43.20 -27.12
CA TYR A 121 26.67 43.20 -27.48
C TYR A 121 26.93 43.85 -28.84
N THR A 122 26.07 43.56 -29.83
CA THR A 122 26.17 44.15 -31.16
C THR A 122 25.93 45.67 -31.16
N LEU A 123 24.93 46.14 -30.42
CA LEU A 123 24.59 47.56 -30.32
C LEU A 123 25.60 48.33 -29.46
N TRP A 124 26.05 47.73 -28.35
CA TRP A 124 27.03 48.32 -27.45
C TRP A 124 28.37 48.53 -28.15
N ALA A 125 28.84 47.58 -28.96
CA ALA A 125 30.09 47.73 -29.72
C ALA A 125 30.05 48.96 -30.65
N LYS A 126 28.89 49.28 -31.23
CA LYS A 126 28.70 50.47 -32.07
C LYS A 126 28.68 51.76 -31.25
N ALA A 127 27.96 51.77 -30.12
CA ALA A 127 27.86 52.94 -29.24
C ALA A 127 29.19 53.26 -28.53
N PHE A 128 29.97 52.22 -28.19
CA PHE A 128 31.29 52.37 -27.57
C PHE A 128 32.29 52.99 -28.55
N ALA A 129 32.20 52.66 -29.84
CA ALA A 129 33.06 53.24 -30.88
C ALA A 129 32.85 54.76 -31.09
N VAL A 130 31.75 55.32 -30.58
CA VAL A 130 31.42 56.76 -30.64
C VAL A 130 31.42 57.42 -29.24
N ASP A 131 32.04 56.79 -28.24
CA ASP A 131 32.16 57.28 -26.85
C ASP A 131 30.82 57.59 -26.13
N GLU A 132 29.71 56.98 -26.55
CA GLU A 132 28.38 57.19 -25.94
C GLU A 132 28.12 56.32 -24.71
N VAL A 133 28.90 55.24 -24.51
CA VAL A 133 28.76 54.27 -23.42
C VAL A 133 30.12 53.90 -22.84
N ASN A 134 30.15 53.32 -21.63
CA ASN A 134 31.38 52.88 -20.96
C ASN A 134 31.38 51.37 -20.65
N LEU A 135 32.56 50.85 -20.30
CA LEU A 135 32.76 49.43 -19.97
C LEU A 135 32.13 49.01 -18.64
N GLU A 136 31.99 49.92 -17.68
CA GLU A 136 31.42 49.63 -16.36
C GLU A 136 29.93 49.27 -16.47
N ASN A 137 29.15 50.08 -17.20
CA ASN A 137 27.73 49.82 -17.44
C ASN A 137 27.50 48.53 -18.24
N PHE A 138 28.42 48.19 -19.14
CA PHE A 138 28.41 46.92 -19.86
C PHE A 138 28.58 45.74 -18.92
N SER A 139 29.62 45.79 -18.07
CA SER A 139 29.93 44.73 -17.11
C SER A 139 28.76 44.48 -16.17
N ILE A 140 28.13 45.56 -15.66
CA ILE A 140 26.96 45.45 -14.76
C ILE A 140 25.76 44.83 -15.47
N PHE A 141 25.52 45.16 -16.74
CA PHE A 141 24.42 44.59 -17.51
C PHE A 141 24.66 43.11 -17.83
N SER A 142 25.84 42.77 -18.33
CA SER A 142 26.26 41.39 -18.64
C SER A 142 26.17 40.50 -17.40
N GLU A 143 26.72 40.94 -16.26
CA GLU A 143 26.64 40.19 -15.01
C GLU A 143 25.20 39.95 -14.55
N LYS A 144 24.30 40.94 -14.72
CA LYS A 144 22.88 40.77 -14.38
C LYS A 144 22.17 39.76 -15.28
N ILE A 145 22.51 39.72 -16.56
CA ILE A 145 21.95 38.74 -17.51
C ILE A 145 22.43 37.33 -17.14
N ASP A 146 23.73 37.15 -16.92
CA ASP A 146 24.32 35.88 -16.51
C ASP A 146 23.68 35.37 -15.21
N GLN A 147 23.62 36.21 -14.17
CA GLN A 147 22.97 35.84 -12.91
C GLN A 147 21.49 35.49 -13.08
N THR A 148 20.79 36.08 -14.05
CA THR A 148 19.38 35.77 -14.33
C THR A 148 19.24 34.43 -15.05
N ILE A 149 20.13 34.16 -16.02
CA ILE A 149 20.20 32.89 -16.73
C ILE A 149 20.55 31.76 -15.76
N ASP A 150 21.58 31.92 -14.93
CA ASP A 150 22.00 30.92 -13.95
C ASP A 150 20.86 30.56 -13.00
N LYS A 151 20.17 31.56 -12.44
CA LYS A 151 18.99 31.32 -11.59
C LYS A 151 17.89 30.53 -12.29
N LYS A 152 17.70 30.75 -13.60
CA LYS A 152 16.71 30.03 -14.40
C LYS A 152 17.14 28.61 -14.71
N LEU A 153 18.42 28.37 -14.94
CA LEU A 153 18.98 27.03 -15.11
C LEU A 153 18.90 26.22 -13.82
N ASP A 154 19.19 26.84 -12.67
CA ASP A 154 19.01 26.22 -11.36
C ASP A 154 17.54 25.86 -11.08
N GLU A 155 16.60 26.75 -11.43
CA GLU A 155 15.15 26.46 -11.35
C GLU A 155 14.78 25.26 -12.24
N ILE A 156 15.32 25.18 -13.46
CA ILE A 156 15.08 24.06 -14.37
C ILE A 156 15.62 22.76 -13.78
N HIS A 157 16.86 22.74 -13.29
CA HIS A 157 17.46 21.55 -12.69
C HIS A 157 16.66 21.07 -11.47
N GLY A 158 16.22 21.98 -10.60
CA GLY A 158 15.36 21.62 -9.45
C GLY A 158 14.03 21.00 -9.89
N LEU A 159 13.39 21.57 -10.91
CA LEU A 159 12.15 21.00 -11.47
C LEU A 159 12.37 19.62 -12.12
N GLU A 160 13.51 19.40 -12.78
CA GLU A 160 13.86 18.12 -13.39
C GLU A 160 14.07 17.03 -12.33
N GLU A 161 14.74 17.35 -11.21
CA GLU A 161 14.86 16.44 -10.06
C GLU A 161 13.50 16.10 -9.45
N GLU A 162 12.63 17.10 -9.27
CA GLU A 162 11.28 16.87 -8.77
C GLU A 162 10.46 15.97 -9.71
N ILE A 163 10.56 16.17 -11.02
CA ILE A 163 9.90 15.30 -12.02
C ILE A 163 10.44 13.87 -11.94
N LYS A 164 11.76 13.70 -11.76
CA LYS A 164 12.35 12.36 -11.60
C LYS A 164 11.78 11.63 -10.39
N ASN A 165 11.63 12.32 -9.26
CA ASN A 165 11.03 11.74 -8.05
C ASN A 165 9.55 11.40 -8.29
N LEU A 166 8.77 12.31 -8.88
CA LEU A 166 7.37 12.06 -9.22
C LEU A 166 7.19 10.86 -10.17
N ARG A 167 8.09 10.67 -11.14
CA ARG A 167 8.08 9.51 -12.04
C ARG A 167 8.39 8.20 -11.31
N SER A 168 9.29 8.24 -10.33
CA SER A 168 9.54 7.08 -9.45
C SER A 168 8.28 6.72 -8.66
N ASP A 169 7.62 7.70 -8.06
CA ASP A 169 6.37 7.50 -7.32
C ASP A 169 5.25 6.97 -8.23
N LEU A 170 5.14 7.51 -9.44
CA LEU A 170 4.20 7.04 -10.46
C LEU A 170 4.45 5.57 -10.81
N GLN A 171 5.70 5.16 -10.95
CA GLN A 171 6.05 3.76 -11.22
C GLN A 171 5.63 2.85 -10.06
N VAL A 172 5.79 3.29 -8.82
CA VAL A 172 5.32 2.54 -7.64
C VAL A 172 3.80 2.38 -7.67
N VAL A 173 3.06 3.44 -8.00
CA VAL A 173 1.59 3.38 -8.11
C VAL A 173 1.15 2.46 -9.24
N LEU A 174 1.80 2.52 -10.41
CA LEU A 174 1.50 1.62 -11.53
C LEU A 174 1.75 0.16 -11.17
N ASN A 175 2.84 -0.13 -10.46
CA ASN A 175 3.12 -1.48 -9.98
C ASN A 175 2.04 -1.95 -9.00
N LYS A 176 1.55 -1.08 -8.10
CA LYS A 176 0.43 -1.41 -7.20
C LYS A 176 -0.85 -1.71 -7.97
N ILE A 177 -1.19 -0.93 -8.99
CA ILE A 177 -2.38 -1.17 -9.83
C ILE A 177 -2.27 -2.52 -10.54
N ASN A 178 -1.12 -2.82 -11.14
CA ASN A 178 -0.88 -4.08 -11.84
C ASN A 178 -0.95 -5.30 -10.89
N ASN A 179 -0.49 -5.14 -9.65
CA ASN A 179 -0.51 -6.19 -8.64
C ASN A 179 -1.85 -6.30 -7.89
N LEU A 180 -2.75 -5.33 -8.02
CA LEU A 180 -4.03 -5.33 -7.33
C LEU A 180 -4.99 -6.41 -7.85
N GLY A 181 -4.66 -7.05 -8.98
CA GLY A 181 -5.51 -8.06 -9.60
C GLY A 181 -6.80 -7.49 -10.20
N PRO A 182 -7.74 -8.36 -10.62
CA PRO A 182 -8.97 -7.92 -11.26
C PRO A 182 -9.86 -7.13 -10.28
N ILE A 183 -10.66 -6.21 -10.83
CA ILE A 183 -11.63 -5.39 -10.07
C ILE A 183 -12.64 -6.29 -9.35
N GLU A 184 -13.03 -7.38 -10.01
CA GLU A 184 -13.88 -8.43 -9.48
C GLU A 184 -13.05 -9.69 -9.27
N GLU A 185 -13.02 -10.15 -8.03
CA GLU A 185 -12.31 -11.36 -7.63
C GLU A 185 -13.29 -12.30 -6.93
N ILE A 186 -13.16 -13.60 -7.21
CA ILE A 186 -13.85 -14.61 -6.42
C ILE A 186 -12.96 -14.87 -5.20
N GLN A 187 -13.43 -14.42 -4.03
CA GLN A 187 -12.80 -14.76 -2.77
C GLN A 187 -13.36 -16.09 -2.29
N ASN A 188 -12.51 -17.10 -2.22
CA ASN A 188 -12.78 -18.38 -1.60
C ASN A 188 -12.39 -18.33 -0.13
N PHE A 189 -13.17 -18.98 0.72
CA PHE A 189 -12.93 -19.02 2.15
C PHE A 189 -13.69 -20.19 2.78
N TYR A 190 -13.20 -20.63 3.94
CA TYR A 190 -13.93 -21.58 4.77
C TYR A 190 -14.80 -20.85 5.80
N GLU A 191 -15.90 -21.49 6.17
CA GLU A 191 -16.73 -21.11 7.31
C GLU A 191 -16.82 -22.28 8.28
N ILE A 192 -16.81 -22.00 9.58
CA ILE A 192 -17.07 -23.00 10.62
C ILE A 192 -18.41 -22.65 11.27
N MET A 193 -19.36 -23.58 11.19
CA MET A 193 -20.61 -23.53 11.93
C MET A 193 -20.54 -24.43 13.15
N VAL A 194 -20.63 -23.83 14.34
CA VAL A 194 -20.69 -24.54 15.62
C VAL A 194 -22.13 -24.56 16.10
N ASN A 195 -22.76 -25.75 16.08
CA ASN A 195 -24.10 -25.92 16.64
C ASN A 195 -23.98 -26.02 18.16
N LEU A 196 -24.52 -25.05 18.87
CA LEU A 196 -24.40 -24.89 20.32
C LEU A 196 -25.78 -24.95 20.97
N GLN A 197 -25.93 -25.82 21.96
CA GLN A 197 -27.10 -25.84 22.84
C GLN A 197 -26.75 -25.20 24.17
N VAL A 198 -27.36 -24.05 24.45
CA VAL A 198 -27.13 -23.25 25.65
C VAL A 198 -28.13 -23.65 26.74
N ALA A 199 -27.62 -24.15 27.86
CA ALA A 199 -28.44 -24.59 28.98
C ALA A 199 -28.83 -23.44 29.92
N LYS A 200 -27.96 -22.44 30.10
CA LYS A 200 -28.25 -21.23 30.87
C LYS A 200 -27.64 -20.02 30.18
N GLU A 201 -28.28 -18.87 30.35
CA GLU A 201 -27.75 -17.60 29.88
C GLU A 201 -26.34 -17.35 30.44
N GLY A 202 -25.44 -16.84 29.60
CA GLY A 202 -24.07 -16.53 29.99
C GLY A 202 -23.14 -16.28 28.81
N GLU A 203 -21.89 -15.99 29.14
CA GLU A 203 -20.80 -15.84 28.17
C GLU A 203 -20.30 -17.22 27.71
N PHE A 204 -20.13 -17.35 26.40
CA PHE A 204 -19.53 -18.51 25.75
C PHE A 204 -18.25 -18.08 25.05
N LYS A 205 -17.14 -18.76 25.36
CA LYS A 205 -15.85 -18.56 24.73
C LYS A 205 -15.53 -19.76 23.86
N LEU A 206 -15.18 -19.51 22.60
CA LEU A 206 -14.70 -20.54 21.69
C LEU A 206 -13.21 -20.34 21.43
N GLU A 207 -12.46 -21.43 21.47
CA GLU A 207 -11.09 -21.51 20.95
C GLU A 207 -11.12 -22.37 19.69
N ILE A 208 -10.69 -21.82 18.57
CA ILE A 208 -10.64 -22.49 17.27
C ILE A 208 -9.17 -22.71 16.93
N ARG A 209 -8.84 -23.91 16.48
CA ARG A 209 -7.51 -24.26 15.99
C ARG A 209 -7.63 -24.91 14.63
N TYR A 210 -6.80 -24.49 13.69
CA TYR A 210 -6.69 -25.10 12.37
C TYR A 210 -5.26 -24.94 11.84
N ASN A 211 -4.92 -25.76 10.85
CA ASN A 211 -3.65 -25.73 10.15
C ASN A 211 -3.81 -25.13 8.74
N MET A 212 -2.72 -24.58 8.21
CA MET A 212 -2.60 -24.13 6.83
C MET A 212 -1.28 -24.59 6.23
N VAL A 213 -1.25 -24.75 4.91
CA VAL A 213 -0.08 -25.30 4.18
C VAL A 213 0.86 -24.19 3.68
N ASP A 214 0.39 -22.94 3.57
CA ASP A 214 1.09 -21.84 2.88
C ASP A 214 2.06 -21.02 3.75
N ALA A 215 2.64 -21.64 4.77
CA ALA A 215 3.67 -21.00 5.59
C ALA A 215 4.70 -22.02 6.06
N TYR A 216 5.98 -21.62 5.98
CA TYR A 216 7.11 -22.45 6.40
C TYR A 216 8.25 -21.57 6.89
N TRP A 217 9.18 -22.17 7.64
CA TRP A 217 10.44 -21.55 7.99
C TRP A 217 11.60 -22.51 7.68
N ILE A 218 12.72 -21.95 7.25
CA ILE A 218 13.93 -22.71 6.93
C ILE A 218 14.97 -22.45 8.04
N PRO A 219 15.37 -23.45 8.82
CA PRO A 219 16.41 -23.27 9.81
C PRO A 219 17.76 -22.94 9.15
N PHE A 220 18.48 -21.98 9.74
CA PHE A 220 19.86 -21.67 9.40
C PHE A 220 20.70 -21.76 10.67
N TYR A 221 21.72 -22.63 10.66
CA TYR A 221 22.63 -22.82 11.78
C TYR A 221 24.03 -22.37 11.38
N ASP A 222 24.64 -21.54 12.21
CA ASP A 222 26.04 -21.15 12.10
C ASP A 222 26.74 -21.56 13.39
N ALA A 223 27.85 -22.30 13.26
CA ALA A 223 28.62 -22.81 14.38
C ALA A 223 30.09 -22.48 14.17
N SER A 224 30.68 -21.77 15.12
CA SER A 224 32.11 -21.43 15.12
C SER A 224 32.77 -21.93 16.40
N LEU A 225 34.03 -22.35 16.28
CA LEU A 225 34.89 -22.76 17.38
C LEU A 225 36.06 -21.78 17.47
N THR A 226 36.30 -21.22 18.64
CA THR A 226 37.49 -20.41 18.95
C THR A 226 38.39 -21.18 19.91
N GLU A 227 39.70 -21.22 19.62
CA GLU A 227 40.70 -21.80 20.52
C GLU A 227 40.93 -20.92 21.75
N SER A 228 41.24 -21.54 22.90
CA SER A 228 41.64 -20.85 24.12
C SER A 228 43.13 -20.53 24.11
N GLU A 229 43.50 -19.29 24.49
CA GLU A 229 44.89 -18.81 24.67
C GLU A 229 45.74 -19.69 25.58
#